data_AF-A0A1Q7SZU6-F1
#
_entry.id   AF-A0A1Q7SZU6-F1
#
_cell.length_a   1.000
_cell.length_b   1.000
_cell.length_c   1.000
_cell.angle_alpha   90.00
_cell.angle_beta   90.00
_cell.angle_gamma   90.00
#
_symmetry.space_group_name_H-M   'P 1'
#
loop_
_entity.id
_entity.type
_entity.pdbx_description
1 polymer ?
#
loop_
_entity_poly.entity_id
_entity_poly.type
_entity_poly.pdbx_seq_one_letter_code
_entity_poly.pdbx_strand_id
1 'polypeptide(L)'
;MVSTKRNGKQNVTISLDRKTIQKAKICAARRSTSISGLLAHQIEILVGEEEAYERAERQAMTLLDQGFHLGGVIRVGRDELHER
;
A
#
# COMPACT_ATOMS: atom_id res chain seq x y z
N MET A 1 -14.16 -10.47 29.28
CA MET A 1 -13.72 -11.48 28.30
C MET A 1 -13.90 -10.91 26.90
N VAL A 2 -12.89 -10.24 26.34
CA VAL A 2 -12.93 -9.76 24.95
C VAL A 2 -12.29 -10.85 24.09
N SER A 3 -13.11 -11.42 23.23
CA SER A 3 -12.82 -12.59 22.39
C SER A 3 -11.58 -12.36 21.52
N THR A 4 -10.60 -13.24 21.69
CA THR A 4 -9.41 -13.39 20.84
C THR A 4 -9.84 -13.52 19.38
N LYS A 5 -9.64 -12.48 18.56
CA LYS A 5 -9.95 -12.51 17.12
C LYS A 5 -9.07 -13.56 16.46
N ARG A 6 -9.69 -14.60 15.87
CA ARG A 6 -9.01 -15.70 15.17
C ARG A 6 -8.05 -15.13 14.13
N ASN A 7 -6.75 -15.28 14.39
CA ASN A 7 -5.68 -14.96 13.45
C ASN A 7 -5.57 -16.08 12.41
N GLY A 8 -6.62 -16.23 11.58
CA GLY A 8 -6.80 -17.38 10.68
C GLY A 8 -7.26 -16.97 9.29
N LYS A 9 -6.67 -17.60 8.27
CA LYS A 9 -7.06 -17.45 6.86
C LYS A 9 -8.57 -17.66 6.71
N GLN A 10 -9.25 -16.74 6.03
CA GLN A 10 -10.68 -16.86 5.71
C GLN A 10 -10.85 -17.35 4.28
N ASN A 11 -11.79 -18.27 4.05
CA ASN A 11 -12.10 -18.77 2.73
C ASN A 11 -13.07 -17.83 2.02
N VAL A 12 -12.78 -17.50 0.76
CA VAL A 12 -13.64 -16.68 -0.10
C VAL A 12 -14.03 -17.51 -1.31
N THR A 13 -15.33 -17.60 -1.59
CA THR A 13 -15.86 -18.27 -2.79
C THR A 13 -16.10 -17.22 -3.86
N ILE A 14 -15.54 -17.44 -5.05
CA ILE A 14 -15.70 -16.54 -6.20
C ILE A 14 -16.26 -17.31 -7.39
N SER A 15 -17.15 -16.66 -8.14
CA SER A 15 -17.67 -17.17 -9.41
C SER A 15 -16.87 -16.57 -10.56
N LEU A 16 -16.22 -17.41 -11.35
CA LEU A 16 -15.45 -17.02 -12.53
C LEU A 16 -15.93 -17.82 -13.74
N ASP A 17 -15.83 -17.24 -14.93
CA ASP A 17 -16.15 -17.96 -16.15
C ASP A 17 -15.11 -19.07 -16.43
N ARG A 18 -15.53 -20.07 -17.21
CA ARG A 18 -14.68 -21.23 -17.52
C ARG A 18 -13.38 -20.83 -18.22
N LYS A 19 -13.42 -19.78 -19.06
CA LYS A 19 -12.24 -19.28 -19.77
C LYS A 19 -11.23 -18.64 -18.82
N THR A 20 -11.68 -17.84 -17.85
CA THR A 20 -10.80 -17.25 -16.83
C THR A 20 -10.21 -18.31 -15.93
N ILE A 21 -10.98 -19.31 -15.49
CA ILE A 21 -10.43 -20.43 -14.70
C ILE A 21 -9.31 -21.15 -15.45
N GLN A 22 -9.48 -21.40 -16.75
CA GLN A 22 -8.46 -22.06 -17.57
C GLN A 22 -7.17 -21.22 -17.66
N LYS A 23 -7.31 -19.91 -17.93
CA LYS A 23 -6.17 -18.98 -17.99
C LYS A 23 -5.49 -18.85 -16.62
N ALA A 24 -6.27 -18.77 -15.54
CA ALA A 24 -5.76 -18.70 -14.17
C ALA A 24 -4.94 -19.93 -13.81
N LYS A 25 -5.39 -21.14 -14.19
CA LYS A 25 -4.60 -22.38 -14.00
C LYS A 25 -3.24 -22.32 -14.70
N ILE A 26 -3.22 -21.89 -15.96
CA ILE A 26 -1.97 -21.77 -16.74
C ILE A 26 -1.04 -20.75 -16.08
N CYS A 27 -1.56 -19.58 -15.70
CA CYS A 27 -0.78 -18.54 -15.03
C CYS A 27 -0.23 -19.01 -13.67
N ALA A 28 -1.04 -19.70 -12.86
CA ALA A 28 -0.64 -20.23 -11.57
C ALA A 28 0.47 -21.28 -11.73
N ALA A 29 0.31 -22.21 -12.68
CA ALA A 29 1.32 -23.22 -12.99
C ALA A 29 2.65 -22.58 -13.45
N ARG A 30 2.61 -21.58 -14.34
CA ARG A 30 3.81 -20.85 -14.79
C ARG A 30 4.56 -20.16 -13.65
N ARG A 31 3.85 -19.79 -12.58
CA ARG A 31 4.40 -19.11 -11.40
C ARG A 31 4.65 -20.07 -10.23
N SER A 32 4.54 -21.39 -10.44
CA SER A 32 4.70 -22.41 -9.41
C SER A 32 3.81 -22.17 -8.17
N THR A 33 2.59 -21.67 -8.37
CA THR A 33 1.63 -21.36 -7.31
C THR A 33 0.26 -21.99 -7.59
N SER A 34 -0.62 -21.96 -6.59
CA SER A 34 -2.02 -22.36 -6.74
C SER A 34 -2.89 -21.19 -7.23
N ILE A 35 -4.11 -21.46 -7.70
CA ILE A 35 -5.07 -20.40 -8.05
C ILE A 35 -5.36 -19.50 -6.84
N SER A 36 -5.61 -20.10 -5.68
CA SER A 36 -5.85 -19.36 -4.44
C SER A 36 -4.63 -18.53 -4.02
N GLY A 37 -3.42 -19.07 -4.18
CA GLY A 37 -2.18 -18.33 -3.91
C GLY A 37 -1.98 -17.16 -4.88
N LEU A 38 -2.28 -17.36 -6.17
CA LEU A 38 -2.23 -16.29 -7.18
C LEU A 38 -3.22 -15.18 -6.87
N LEU A 39 -4.46 -15.53 -6.47
CA LEU A 39 -5.48 -14.56 -6.09
C LEU A 39 -5.10 -13.81 -4.81
N ALA A 40 -4.62 -14.52 -3.78
CA ALA A 40 -4.16 -13.90 -2.55
C ALA A 40 -3.05 -12.87 -2.82
N HIS A 41 -2.06 -13.24 -3.62
CA HIS A 41 -0.98 -12.34 -3.99
C HIS A 41 -1.48 -11.12 -4.77
N GLN A 42 -2.44 -11.29 -5.69
CA GLN A 42 -3.00 -10.16 -6.42
C GLN A 42 -3.79 -9.21 -5.52
N ILE A 43 -4.50 -9.74 -4.52
CA ILE A 43 -5.21 -8.94 -3.51
C ILE A 43 -4.19 -8.18 -2.65
N GLU A 44 -3.12 -8.83 -2.21
CA GLU A 44 -2.05 -8.19 -1.45
C GLU A 44 -1.40 -7.03 -2.22
N ILE A 45 -1.19 -7.18 -3.54
CA ILE A 45 -0.68 -6.10 -4.39
C ILE A 45 -1.67 -4.93 -4.41
N LEU A 46 -2.95 -5.19 -4.68
CA LEU A 46 -3.97 -4.13 -4.76
C LEU A 46 -4.11 -3.36 -3.44
N VAL A 47 -4.17 -4.08 -2.32
CA VAL A 47 -4.24 -3.47 -0.98
C VAL A 47 -2.93 -2.74 -0.66
N GLY A 48 -1.78 -3.32 -1.00
CA GLY A 48 -0.48 -2.72 -0.78
C GLY A 48 -0.29 -1.40 -1.54
N GLU A 49 -0.78 -1.31 -2.78
CA GLU A 49 -0.77 -0.08 -3.57
C GLU A 49 -1.63 1.01 -2.93
N GLU A 50 -2.83 0.66 -2.44
CA GLU A 50 -3.73 1.60 -1.78
C GLU A 50 -3.16 2.09 -0.43
N GLU A 51 -2.64 1.18 0.38
CA GLU A 51 -2.03 1.51 1.68
C GLU A 51 -0.71 2.27 1.56
N ALA A 52 0.06 2.06 0.49
CA ALA A 52 1.36 2.72 0.32
C ALA A 52 1.21 4.24 0.22
N TYR A 53 0.19 4.72 -0.52
CA TYR A 53 -0.09 6.14 -0.63
C TYR A 53 -0.48 6.74 0.72
N GLU A 54 -1.43 6.13 1.42
CA GLU A 54 -1.88 6.62 2.74
C GLU A 54 -0.74 6.64 3.77
N ARG A 55 0.15 5.65 3.72
CA ARG A 55 1.33 5.62 4.60
C ARG A 55 2.29 6.76 4.27
N ALA A 56 2.57 7.00 2.99
CA ALA A 56 3.45 8.09 2.56
C ALA A 56 2.88 9.46 2.94
N GLU A 57 1.57 9.67 2.75
CA GLU A 57 0.87 10.89 3.16
C GLU A 57 0.98 11.11 4.67
N ARG A 58 0.68 10.10 5.48
CA ARG A 58 0.77 10.19 6.95
C ARG A 58 2.19 10.51 7.42
N GLN A 59 3.19 9.91 6.79
CA GLN A 59 4.60 10.21 7.07
C GLN A 59 4.96 11.65 6.70
N ALA A 60 4.56 12.12 5.51
CA ALA A 60 4.81 13.49 5.07
C ALA A 60 4.16 14.52 6.00
N MET A 61 2.91 14.30 6.41
CA MET A 61 2.22 15.19 7.35
C MET A 61 2.90 15.24 8.72
N THR A 62 3.41 14.10 9.20
CA THR A 62 4.17 14.03 10.45
C THR A 62 5.48 14.82 10.35
N LEU A 63 6.18 14.73 9.21
CA LEU A 63 7.42 15.49 8.97
C LEU A 63 7.17 17.00 8.87
N LEU A 64 6.05 17.40 8.26
CA LEU A 64 5.64 18.81 8.20
C LEU A 64 5.29 19.38 9.59
N ASP A 65 4.56 18.61 10.41
CA ASP A 65 4.18 19.02 11.77
C ASP A 65 5.39 19.11 12.71
N GLN A 66 6.30 18.14 12.62
CA GLN A 66 7.56 18.17 13.37
C GLN A 66 8.44 19.35 12.97
N GLY A 67 8.45 19.69 11.68
CA GLY A 67 9.35 20.68 11.10
C GLY A 67 10.81 20.22 11.14
N PHE A 68 11.67 20.91 10.39
CA PHE A 68 13.10 20.62 10.38
C PHE A 68 13.89 21.84 10.83
N HIS A 69 14.76 21.66 11.84
CA HIS A 69 15.83 22.60 12.11
C HIS A 69 16.98 22.33 11.13
N LEU A 70 16.82 22.80 9.89
CA LEU A 70 17.77 22.60 8.79
C LEU A 70 19.13 23.31 8.99
N GLY A 71 19.37 23.87 10.18
CA GLY A 71 20.52 24.72 10.46
C GLY A 71 20.46 26.03 9.69
N GLY A 72 21.15 27.03 10.23
CA GLY A 72 21.18 28.37 9.65
C GLY A 72 20.42 29.39 10.49
N VAL A 73 20.73 30.65 10.22
CA VAL A 73 20.09 31.81 10.85
C VAL A 73 19.29 32.49 9.75
N ILE A 74 18.02 32.79 10.01
CA ILE A 74 17.21 33.59 9.09
C ILE A 74 17.83 34.99 9.09
N ARG A 75 18.58 35.33 8.04
CA ARG A 75 19.30 36.62 7.92
C ARG A 75 18.55 37.66 7.10
N VAL A 76 17.49 37.25 6.40
CA VAL A 76 16.81 38.03 5.36
C VAL A 76 15.31 37.86 5.56
N GLY A 77 14.56 38.95 5.50
CA GLY A 77 13.09 38.95 5.61
C GLY A 77 12.42 38.37 4.36
N ARG A 78 11.19 37.88 4.47
CA ARG A 78 10.42 37.36 3.32
C ARG A 78 10.30 38.37 2.18
N ASP A 79 10.21 39.65 2.52
CA ASP A 79 10.00 40.74 1.55
C ASP A 79 11.29 41.06 0.76
N GLU A 80 12.45 40.78 1.34
CA GLU A 80 13.76 40.98 0.70
C GLU A 80 14.12 39.85 -0.30
N LEU A 81 13.39 38.73 -0.28
CA LEU A 81 13.60 37.58 -1.18
C LEU A 81 12.98 37.77 -2.58
N HIS A 82 12.17 38.82 -2.78
CA HIS A 82 11.43 39.05 -4.02
C HIS A 82 12.06 40.06 -4.98
N GLU A 83 13.18 40.68 -4.62
CA GLU A 83 13.92 41.57 -5.51
C GLU A 83 15.03 40.80 -6.24
N ARG A 84 14.68 40.27 -7.42
CA ARG A 84 15.63 39.93 -8.47
C ARG A 84 15.23 40.60 -9.77
#